data_AF-A0A382LZS0-F1
#
_entry.id   AF-A0A382LZS0-F1
#
_cell.length_a   1.000
_cell.length_b   1.000
_cell.length_c   1.000
_cell.angle_alpha   90.00
_cell.angle_beta   90.00
_cell.angle_gamma   90.00
#
_symmetry.space_group_name_H-M   'P 1'
#
loop_
_entity.id
_entity.type
_entity.pdbx_description
1 polymer ?
#
loop_
_entity_poly.entity_id
_entity_poly.type
_entity_poly.pdbx_seq_one_letter_code
_entity_poly.pdbx_strand_id
1 'polypeptide(L)' 'VSEEFGIDLEDVFKVIEQSEVLVVRFSTVGTKRLLIDFRTDEQNLPFIGLVEPANSVEERIRSVKKLRPSFPYPEKFMS' A
#
# COMPACT_ATOMS: atom_id res chain seq x y z
N VAL A 1 20.96 13.90 -7.49
CA VAL A 1 19.55 14.38 -7.47
C VAL A 1 18.77 13.84 -6.25
N SER A 2 19.41 13.15 -5.30
CA SER A 2 18.79 12.58 -4.09
C SER A 2 18.93 13.43 -2.82
N GLU A 3 19.90 14.36 -2.78
CA GLU A 3 20.18 15.17 -1.58
C GLU A 3 19.14 16.27 -1.32
N GLU A 4 18.32 16.65 -2.30
CA GLU A 4 17.41 17.81 -2.21
C GLU A 4 16.20 17.57 -1.28
N PHE A 5 15.91 16.32 -0.92
CA PHE A 5 14.79 15.95 -0.03
C PHE A 5 15.21 15.20 1.23
N GLY A 6 16.50 14.86 1.40
CA GLY A 6 16.99 14.07 2.54
C GLY A 6 16.39 12.66 2.63
N ILE A 7 15.85 12.14 1.51
CA ILE A 7 15.23 10.82 1.45
C ILE A 7 16.30 9.83 0.97
N ASP A 8 16.60 8.82 1.79
CA ASP A 8 17.37 7.66 1.35
C ASP A 8 16.51 6.80 0.44
N LEU A 9 16.76 6.90 -0.87
CA LEU A 9 16.02 6.15 -1.88
C LEU A 9 16.25 4.64 -1.74
N GLU A 10 17.41 4.20 -1.26
CA GLU A 10 17.74 2.79 -1.12
C GLU A 10 16.83 2.14 -0.07
N ASP A 11 16.59 2.83 1.04
CA ASP A 11 15.69 2.35 2.08
C ASP A 11 14.22 2.40 1.64
N VAL A 12 13.82 3.41 0.84
CA VAL A 12 12.50 3.43 0.22
C VAL A 12 12.29 2.22 -0.69
N PHE A 13 13.27 1.88 -1.53
CA PHE A 13 13.18 0.71 -2.40
C PHE A 13 13.08 -0.59 -1.61
N LYS A 14 13.89 -0.77 -0.57
CA LYS A 14 13.79 -1.96 0.31
C LYS A 14 12.40 -2.12 0.92
N VAL A 15 11.77 -1.03 1.36
CA VAL A 15 10.41 -1.08 1.91
C VAL A 15 9.40 -1.51 0.84
N ILE A 16 9.50 -0.95 -0.37
CA ILE A 16 8.60 -1.30 -1.47
C ILE A 16 8.75 -2.78 -1.85
N GLU A 17 9.99 -3.26 -2.01
CA GLU A 17 10.30 -4.65 -2.39
C GLU A 17 9.78 -5.68 -1.37
N GLN A 18 9.73 -5.31 -0.09
CA GLN A 18 9.28 -6.21 0.98
C GLN A 18 7.80 -6.09 1.32
N SER A 19 7.10 -5.11 0.75
CA SER A 19 5.70 -4.85 1.07
C SER A 19 4.78 -5.72 0.24
N GLU A 20 3.82 -6.38 0.88
CA GLU A 20 2.73 -7.05 0.17
C GLU A 20 1.68 -6.03 -0.31
N VAL A 21 1.47 -4.99 0.49
CA VAL A 21 0.50 -3.92 0.23
C VAL A 21 1.14 -2.58 0.55
N LEU A 22 1.05 -1.64 -0.40
CA LEU A 22 1.51 -0.27 -0.29
C LEU A 22 0.33 0.69 -0.40
N VAL A 23 0.27 1.68 0.49
CA VAL A 23 -0.72 2.77 0.44
C VAL A 23 0.01 4.10 0.28
N VAL A 24 -0.27 4.79 -0.82
CA VAL A 24 0.35 6.09 -1.12
C VAL A 24 -0.64 7.21 -0.81
N ARG A 25 -0.20 8.16 0.02
CA ARG A 25 -0.89 9.43 0.27
C ARG A 25 -0.32 10.51 -0.64
N PHE A 26 -1.19 11.18 -1.38
CA PHE A 26 -0.83 12.41 -2.08
C PHE A 26 -1.04 13.62 -1.17
N SER A 27 -0.06 14.53 -1.11
CA SER A 27 -0.16 15.76 -0.32
C SER A 27 -1.07 16.81 -0.96
N THR A 28 -1.18 16.79 -2.30
CA THR A 28 -1.86 17.83 -3.09
C THR A 28 -3.14 17.35 -3.78
N VAL A 29 -3.39 16.04 -3.83
CA VAL A 29 -4.52 15.46 -4.58
C VAL A 29 -5.53 14.82 -3.64
N GLY A 30 -6.51 15.62 -3.19
CA GLY A 30 -7.68 15.15 -2.47
C GLY A 30 -7.40 14.34 -1.19
N THR A 31 -8.44 13.67 -0.69
CA THR A 31 -8.36 12.86 0.54
C THR A 31 -8.16 11.37 0.27
N LYS A 32 -8.25 10.94 -0.99
CA LYS A 32 -8.09 9.53 -1.39
C LYS A 32 -6.66 9.05 -1.21
N ARG A 33 -6.49 7.73 -1.21
CA ARG A 33 -5.18 7.06 -1.21
C ARG A 33 -5.09 6.14 -2.42
N LEU A 34 -3.91 6.00 -2.99
CA LEU A 34 -3.65 4.94 -3.95
C LEU A 34 -3.24 3.69 -3.18
N LEU A 35 -4.00 2.62 -3.33
CA LEU A 35 -3.64 1.31 -2.80
C LEU A 35 -3.04 0.48 -3.92
N ILE A 36 -1.91 -0.15 -3.64
CA ILE A 36 -1.23 -1.11 -4.50
C ILE A 36 -1.09 -2.40 -3.69
N ASP A 37 -1.72 -3.48 -4.15
CA ASP A 37 -1.58 -4.82 -3.58
C ASP A 37 -0.83 -5.69 -4.59
N PHE A 38 0.39 -6.08 -4.24
CA PHE A 38 1.29 -6.83 -5.11
C PHE A 38 0.98 -8.34 -5.10
N ARG A 39 0.13 -8.81 -4.19
CA ARG A 39 -0.16 -10.24 -4.03
C ARG A 39 -0.97 -10.77 -5.21
N THR A 40 -0.56 -11.95 -5.67
CA THR A 40 -1.17 -12.68 -6.78
C THR A 40 -1.40 -14.14 -6.44
N ASP A 41 -2.38 -14.76 -7.07
CA ASP A 41 -2.58 -16.21 -7.08
C ASP A 41 -3.08 -16.65 -8.46
N GLU A 42 -3.46 -17.92 -8.63
CA GLU A 42 -3.96 -18.47 -9.90
C GLU A 42 -5.21 -17.74 -10.44
N GLN A 43 -5.99 -17.09 -9.58
CA GLN A 43 -7.28 -16.48 -9.88
C GLN A 43 -7.26 -14.95 -9.79
N ASN A 44 -6.22 -14.36 -9.17
CA ASN A 44 -6.17 -12.95 -8.83
C ASN A 44 -4.84 -12.32 -9.26
N LEU A 45 -4.92 -11.31 -10.12
CA LEU A 45 -3.81 -10.43 -10.50
C LEU A 45 -3.56 -9.35 -9.43
N PRO A 46 -2.43 -8.60 -9.50
CA PRO A 46 -2.19 -7.47 -8.63
C PRO A 46 -3.33 -6.44 -8.71
N PHE A 47 -3.50 -5.65 -7.66
CA PHE A 47 -4.56 -4.65 -7.60
C PHE A 47 -4.00 -3.25 -7.41
N ILE A 48 -4.53 -2.30 -8.18
CA ILE A 48 -4.27 -0.85 -8.03
C ILE A 48 -5.61 -0.12 -8.00
N GLY A 49 -5.84 0.72 -7.00
CA GLY A 49 -7.09 1.47 -6.91
C GLY A 49 -7.07 2.63 -5.93
N LEU A 50 -7.99 3.58 -6.13
CA LEU A 50 -8.22 4.68 -5.19
C LEU A 50 -9.15 4.23 -4.05
N VAL A 51 -8.72 4.47 -2.82
CA VAL A 51 -9.44 4.07 -1.60
C VAL A 51 -9.64 5.26 -0.65
N GLU A 52 -10.60 5.13 0.26
CA GLU A 52 -10.75 6.07 1.38
C GLU A 52 -9.58 5.92 2.37
N PRO A 53 -9.19 7.00 3.06
CA PRO A 53 -8.22 6.90 4.15
C PRO A 53 -8.78 6.05 5.30
N ALA A 54 -7.94 5.19 5.86
CA ALA A 54 -8.22 4.49 7.11
C ALA A 54 -7.62 5.27 8.29
N ASN A 55 -8.33 5.31 9.42
CA ASN A 55 -7.97 6.06 10.62
C ASN A 55 -7.18 5.21 11.62
N SER A 56 -7.11 3.89 11.43
CA SER A 56 -6.27 2.98 12.20
C SER A 56 -5.67 1.87 11.35
N VAL A 57 -4.69 1.15 11.90
CA VAL A 57 -4.10 -0.03 11.27
C VAL A 57 -5.14 -1.13 11.08
N GLU A 58 -5.99 -1.37 12.07
CA GLU A 58 -7.06 -2.38 12.01
C GLU A 58 -8.10 -2.04 10.94
N GLU A 59 -8.50 -0.76 10.84
CA GLU A 59 -9.42 -0.31 9.80
C GLU A 59 -8.82 -0.54 8.41
N ARG A 60 -7.52 -0.29 8.26
CA ARG A 60 -6.80 -0.48 7.01
C ARG A 60 -6.68 -1.94 6.61
N ILE A 61 -6.28 -2.80 7.54
CA ILE A 61 -6.21 -4.25 7.32
C ILE A 61 -7.60 -4.77 6.93
N ARG A 62 -8.65 -4.32 7.61
CA ARG A 62 -10.04 -4.67 7.29
C ARG A 62 -10.47 -4.15 5.92
N SER A 63 -10.11 -2.93 5.53
CA SER A 63 -10.48 -2.38 4.22
C SER A 63 -9.82 -3.15 3.08
N VAL A 64 -8.55 -3.53 3.25
CA VAL A 64 -7.84 -4.37 2.27
C VAL A 64 -8.46 -5.76 2.20
N LYS A 65 -8.77 -6.38 3.35
CA LYS A 65 -9.43 -7.70 3.37
C LYS A 65 -10.81 -7.68 2.69
N LYS A 66 -11.56 -6.57 2.82
CA LYS A 66 -12.84 -6.40 2.10
C LYS A 66 -12.64 -6.29 0.58
N LEU A 67 -11.60 -5.59 0.12
CA LEU A 67 -11.27 -5.45 -1.31
C LEU A 67 -10.67 -6.73 -1.91
N ARG A 68 -9.89 -7.47 -1.11
CA ARG A 68 -9.10 -8.63 -1.52
C ARG A 68 -9.43 -9.84 -0.63
N PRO A 69 -10.68 -10.35 -0.67
CA PRO A 69 -11.17 -11.34 0.29
C PRO A 69 -10.49 -12.71 0.17
N SER A 70 -9.97 -13.08 -1.00
CA SER A 70 -9.26 -14.34 -1.23
C SER A 70 -7.90 -14.41 -0.52
N PHE A 71 -7.20 -13.28 -0.39
CA PHE A 71 -5.90 -13.24 0.25
C PHE A 71 -6.00 -13.26 1.78
N PRO A 72 -5.05 -13.87 2.50
CA PRO A 72 -4.97 -13.75 3.95
C PRO A 72 -4.78 -12.30 4.38
N TYR A 73 -4.84 -12.05 5.70
CA TYR A 73 -4.40 -10.77 6.21
C TYR A 73 -2.91 -10.57 5.86
N PRO A 74 -2.53 -9.39 5.34
CA PRO A 74 -1.15 -9.12 4.99
C PRO A 74 -0.26 -9.16 6.24
N GLU A 75 0.89 -9.82 6.14
CA GLU A 75 1.88 -9.90 7.22
C GLU A 75 2.72 -8.62 7.29
N LYS A 76 2.93 -7.96 6.13
CA LYS A 76 3.68 -6.71 6.01
C LYS A 76 2.84 -5.63 5.35
N PHE A 77 2.36 -4.70 6.17
CA PHE A 77 1.58 -3.54 5.74
C PHE A 77 2.34 -2.25 6.01
N MET A 78 2.72 -1.52 4.96
CA MET A 78 3.39 -0.22 5.08
C MET A 78 2.52 0.90 4.47
N SER A 79 2.49 2.07 5.11
CA SER A 79 1.69 3.24 4.71
C SER A 79 2.45 4.54 4.90
#